data_AF-A0A849D8G6-F1
#
_entry.id   AF-A0A849D8G6-F1
#
_cell.length_a   1.000
_cell.length_b   1.000
_cell.length_c   1.000
_cell.angle_alpha   90.00
_cell.angle_beta   90.00
_cell.angle_gamma   90.00
#
_symmetry.space_group_name_H-M   'P 1'
#
loop_
_entity.id
_entity.type
_entity.pdbx_description
1 polymer ?
#
loop_
_entity_poly.entity_id
_entity_poly.type
_entity_poly.pdbx_seq_one_letter_code
_entity_poly.pdbx_strand_id
1 'polypeptide(L)'
;MQREMILLLASVLLWSACSTDANDTEEQTGPDDMPMIARTAIPDANFEQALIDLDLDDEVDGFVNTNSIKDIEDLVIEDKGIASLSGIEDFTALVGLWVSRNDLTTLDLTENRNLKFAFVADNALTSLLVNQLTILEKIQAENNALATLNISDNQALQQLSLASNQLTAINISNITNTTQLNTFSIENNPLECIIVNESQLADIPAQWTKDDEDVYALDCN
;
A
#
# COMPACT_ATOMS: atom_id res chain seq x y z
N MET A 1 -48.28 -24.90 -61.31
CA MET A 1 -47.99 -23.47 -61.04
C MET A 1 -46.51 -23.40 -60.67
N GLN A 2 -45.55 -22.85 -61.45
CA GLN A 2 -45.61 -21.95 -62.62
C GLN A 2 -46.38 -20.65 -62.33
N ARG A 3 -45.94 -19.42 -62.67
CA ARG A 3 -44.89 -18.87 -63.59
C ARG A 3 -44.56 -17.42 -63.07
N GLU A 4 -43.43 -16.70 -63.19
CA GLU A 4 -42.05 -16.76 -63.77
C GLU A 4 -41.12 -15.93 -62.81
N MET A 5 -39.78 -15.89 -62.80
CA MET A 5 -38.65 -16.18 -63.71
C MET A 5 -38.28 -15.08 -64.75
N ILE A 6 -37.39 -14.14 -64.38
CA ILE A 6 -36.61 -13.25 -65.28
C ILE A 6 -35.19 -13.06 -64.70
N LEU A 7 -34.15 -13.09 -65.56
CA LEU A 7 -32.75 -12.74 -65.26
C LEU A 7 -32.52 -11.26 -65.65
N LEU A 8 -31.36 -10.59 -65.63
CA LEU A 8 -29.95 -10.91 -65.93
C LEU A 8 -29.20 -9.58 -65.63
N LEU A 9 -28.01 -9.55 -65.03
CA LEU A 9 -26.72 -9.50 -65.74
C LEU A 9 -25.57 -9.46 -64.72
N ALA A 10 -24.42 -10.04 -65.10
CA ALA A 10 -23.16 -9.79 -64.42
C ALA A 10 -22.31 -8.81 -65.25
N SER A 11 -21.61 -7.90 -64.59
CA SER A 11 -20.61 -7.02 -65.23
C SER A 11 -19.40 -6.85 -64.31
N VAL A 12 -18.36 -7.66 -64.54
CA VAL A 12 -17.04 -7.42 -63.96
C VAL A 12 -16.38 -6.28 -64.75
N LEU A 13 -15.95 -5.23 -64.05
CA LEU A 13 -14.94 -4.28 -64.53
C LEU A 13 -13.82 -4.24 -63.50
N LEU A 14 -12.58 -4.39 -63.96
CA LEU A 14 -11.39 -4.37 -63.11
C LEU A 14 -10.96 -2.94 -62.79
N TRP A 15 -10.22 -2.82 -61.68
CA TRP A 15 -9.23 -1.79 -61.36
C TRP A 15 -9.25 -0.48 -62.17
N SER A 16 -9.50 0.61 -61.46
CA SER A 16 -8.46 1.65 -61.36
C SER A 16 -7.72 1.47 -60.03
N ALA A 17 -6.44 1.80 -59.97
CA ALA A 17 -5.57 1.55 -58.81
C ALA A 17 -4.82 2.82 -58.37
N CYS A 18 -4.30 2.81 -57.14
CA CYS A 18 -3.54 3.87 -56.47
C CYS A 18 -4.27 5.21 -56.21
N SER A 19 -4.72 5.35 -54.96
CA SER A 19 -4.13 6.38 -54.10
C SER A 19 -3.60 5.68 -52.85
N THR A 20 -2.46 6.12 -52.32
CA THR A 20 -1.94 5.67 -51.02
C THR A 20 -2.55 6.53 -49.92
N ASP A 21 -2.97 5.92 -48.82
CA ASP A 21 -2.40 6.11 -47.46
C ASP A 21 -3.36 5.59 -46.37
N ALA A 22 -2.79 5.34 -45.19
CA ALA A 22 -3.44 4.91 -43.94
C ALA A 22 -4.08 3.50 -43.91
N ASN A 23 -4.01 2.89 -42.72
CA ASN A 23 -4.59 1.59 -42.37
C ASN A 23 -5.76 1.85 -41.41
N ASP A 24 -6.94 2.09 -41.96
CA ASP A 24 -8.16 2.30 -41.18
C ASP A 24 -8.76 0.94 -40.78
N THR A 25 -8.15 0.32 -39.77
CA THR A 25 -8.81 -0.70 -38.96
C THR A 25 -9.77 -0.02 -38.00
N GLU A 26 -10.96 0.34 -38.48
CA GLU A 26 -12.10 0.69 -37.62
C GLU A 26 -12.51 -0.57 -36.83
N GLU A 27 -11.95 -0.72 -35.63
CA GLU A 27 -12.33 -1.75 -34.68
C GLU A 27 -13.72 -1.42 -34.12
N GLN A 28 -14.75 -2.00 -34.75
CA GLN A 28 -16.13 -1.89 -34.29
C GLN A 28 -16.29 -2.66 -32.97
N THR A 29 -16.11 -1.96 -31.84
CA THR A 29 -16.47 -2.47 -30.52
C THR A 29 -17.96 -2.82 -30.48
N GLY A 30 -18.26 -4.01 -29.98
CA GLY A 30 -19.63 -4.53 -29.94
C GLY A 30 -20.46 -3.87 -28.83
N PRO A 31 -21.80 -3.97 -28.87
CA PRO A 31 -22.67 -3.44 -27.82
C PRO A 31 -22.53 -4.15 -26.46
N ASP A 32 -21.73 -5.22 -26.38
CA ASP A 32 -21.45 -6.00 -25.17
C ASP A 32 -20.16 -5.59 -24.44
N ASP A 33 -19.34 -4.67 -24.98
CA ASP A 33 -18.22 -4.04 -24.26
C ASP A 33 -18.73 -2.99 -23.25
N MET A 34 -19.54 -3.46 -22.29
CA MET A 34 -19.81 -2.74 -21.06
C MET A 34 -18.50 -2.69 -20.27
N PRO A 35 -18.01 -1.52 -19.83
CA PRO A 35 -16.74 -1.43 -19.12
C PRO A 35 -16.80 -2.30 -17.85
N MET A 36 -15.94 -3.31 -17.78
CA MET A 36 -15.82 -4.17 -16.61
C MET A 36 -15.54 -3.28 -15.40
N ILE A 37 -16.47 -3.26 -14.45
CA ILE A 37 -16.26 -2.57 -13.17
C ILE A 37 -15.13 -3.30 -12.46
N ALA A 38 -13.98 -2.64 -12.34
CA ALA A 38 -12.89 -3.13 -11.51
C ALA A 38 -13.40 -3.22 -10.08
N ARG A 39 -13.28 -4.42 -9.48
CA ARG A 39 -13.55 -4.66 -8.07
C ARG A 39 -12.28 -5.17 -7.41
N THR A 40 -12.01 -4.64 -6.22
CA THR A 40 -10.91 -5.00 -5.35
C THR A 40 -11.46 -6.00 -4.33
N ALA A 41 -10.80 -7.14 -4.14
CA ALA A 41 -11.28 -8.12 -3.17
C ALA A 41 -11.00 -7.65 -1.74
N ILE A 42 -12.02 -7.66 -0.88
CA ILE A 42 -11.97 -7.31 0.54
C ILE A 42 -12.46 -8.53 1.34
N PRO A 43 -11.61 -9.55 1.61
CA PRO A 43 -12.06 -10.81 2.22
C PRO A 43 -12.39 -10.73 3.71
N ASP A 44 -12.05 -9.62 4.37
CA ASP A 44 -12.35 -9.36 5.77
C ASP A 44 -13.65 -8.53 5.88
N ALA A 45 -14.72 -9.15 6.37
CA ALA A 45 -16.03 -8.53 6.47
C ALA A 45 -16.09 -7.34 7.45
N ASN A 46 -15.14 -7.21 8.39
CA ASN A 46 -15.05 -6.04 9.26
C ASN A 46 -14.35 -4.87 8.53
N PHE A 47 -13.40 -5.16 7.63
CA PHE A 47 -12.82 -4.16 6.74
C PHE A 47 -13.86 -3.68 5.72
N GLU A 48 -14.58 -4.60 5.08
CA GLU A 48 -15.66 -4.28 4.13
C GLU A 48 -16.79 -3.46 4.80
N GLN A 49 -17.27 -3.89 5.98
CA GLN A 49 -18.25 -3.10 6.74
C GLN A 49 -17.69 -1.71 7.13
N ALA A 50 -16.39 -1.55 7.34
CA ALA A 50 -15.81 -0.24 7.58
C ALA A 50 -15.70 0.64 6.33
N LEU A 51 -15.64 0.05 5.12
CA LEU A 51 -15.76 0.80 3.86
C LEU A 51 -17.21 1.24 3.62
N ILE A 52 -18.21 0.41 3.96
CA ILE A 52 -19.63 0.81 3.99
C ILE A 52 -19.87 1.94 5.00
N ASP A 53 -19.30 1.85 6.20
CA ASP A 53 -19.38 2.90 7.22
C ASP A 53 -18.74 4.25 6.79
N LEU A 54 -17.96 4.25 5.70
CA LEU A 54 -17.29 5.41 5.09
C LEU A 54 -17.96 5.88 3.78
N ASP A 55 -19.14 5.36 3.42
CA ASP A 55 -19.83 5.59 2.14
C ASP A 55 -19.00 5.18 0.88
N LEU A 56 -18.04 4.25 1.02
CA LEU A 56 -17.18 3.78 -0.08
C LEU A 56 -17.70 2.52 -0.80
N ASP A 57 -18.57 1.75 -0.12
CA ASP A 57 -19.11 0.46 -0.57
C ASP A 57 -20.59 0.31 -0.16
N ASP A 58 -21.35 -0.61 -0.77
CA ASP A 58 -22.82 -0.72 -0.57
C ASP A 58 -23.35 -2.03 0.05
N GLU A 59 -22.65 -3.15 -0.08
CA GLU A 59 -22.96 -4.39 0.67
C GLU A 59 -21.71 -5.21 1.02
N VAL A 60 -21.85 -6.15 1.97
CA VAL A 60 -20.75 -7.05 2.41
C VAL A 60 -20.75 -8.31 1.52
N ASP A 61 -20.15 -8.25 0.34
CA ASP A 61 -20.07 -9.36 -0.64
C ASP A 61 -18.65 -9.89 -0.93
N GLY A 62 -17.64 -9.27 -0.31
CA GLY A 62 -16.21 -9.54 -0.43
C GLY A 62 -15.46 -8.63 -1.41
N PHE A 63 -16.03 -7.52 -1.90
CA PHE A 63 -15.50 -6.77 -3.04
C PHE A 63 -15.89 -5.26 -3.15
N VAL A 64 -15.03 -4.34 -2.74
CA VAL A 64 -15.24 -2.91 -3.05
C VAL A 64 -15.06 -2.57 -4.53
N ASN A 65 -15.82 -1.61 -5.05
CA ASN A 65 -15.58 -1.02 -6.37
C ASN A 65 -14.25 -0.24 -6.36
N THR A 66 -13.27 -0.65 -7.19
CA THR A 66 -11.94 -0.02 -7.23
C THR A 66 -12.00 1.47 -7.58
N ASN A 67 -13.06 1.94 -8.26
CA ASN A 67 -13.25 3.37 -8.54
C ASN A 67 -13.66 4.20 -7.31
N SER A 68 -14.20 3.59 -6.25
CA SER A 68 -14.49 4.28 -4.98
C SER A 68 -13.21 4.54 -4.18
N ILE A 69 -12.23 3.62 -4.23
CA ILE A 69 -11.06 3.63 -3.35
C ILE A 69 -9.79 4.22 -3.97
N LYS A 70 -9.66 4.21 -5.30
CA LYS A 70 -8.42 4.62 -6.00
C LYS A 70 -7.94 6.04 -5.71
N ASP A 71 -8.88 6.95 -5.40
CA ASP A 71 -8.64 8.39 -5.20
C ASP A 71 -8.62 8.78 -3.70
N ILE A 72 -8.60 7.80 -2.79
CA ILE A 72 -8.59 8.02 -1.33
C ILE A 72 -7.17 8.28 -0.83
N GLU A 73 -6.92 9.53 -0.38
CA GLU A 73 -5.63 9.95 0.19
C GLU A 73 -5.49 9.59 1.68
N ASP A 74 -6.56 9.61 2.48
CA ASP A 74 -6.53 9.33 3.92
C ASP A 74 -7.58 8.26 4.30
N LEU A 75 -7.15 7.15 4.92
CA LEU A 75 -8.03 6.04 5.34
C LEU A 75 -7.94 5.83 6.86
N VAL A 76 -9.06 6.05 7.57
CA VAL A 76 -9.15 5.98 9.04
C VAL A 76 -10.15 4.89 9.46
N ILE A 77 -9.62 3.76 9.93
CA ILE A 77 -10.39 2.57 10.33
C ILE A 77 -9.79 1.97 11.62
N GLU A 78 -9.94 2.68 12.73
CA GLU A 78 -9.52 2.22 14.05
C GLU A 78 -10.67 1.58 14.85
N ASP A 79 -10.35 0.64 15.76
CA ASP A 79 -11.31 0.02 16.70
C ASP A 79 -12.50 -0.69 16.01
N LYS A 80 -12.19 -1.53 15.01
CA LYS A 80 -13.16 -2.30 14.20
C LYS A 80 -13.03 -3.82 14.29
N GLY A 81 -11.97 -4.34 14.91
CA GLY A 81 -11.70 -5.79 15.00
C GLY A 81 -11.35 -6.42 13.65
N ILE A 82 -10.63 -5.69 12.80
CA ILE A 82 -10.19 -6.16 11.48
C ILE A 82 -8.99 -7.09 11.65
N ALA A 83 -9.01 -8.26 11.01
CA ALA A 83 -7.93 -9.24 11.07
C ALA A 83 -7.01 -9.20 9.83
N SER A 84 -7.51 -8.70 8.69
CA SER A 84 -6.71 -8.48 7.47
C SER A 84 -7.15 -7.23 6.70
N LEU A 85 -6.17 -6.53 6.11
CA LEU A 85 -6.37 -5.43 5.15
C LEU A 85 -6.08 -5.85 3.70
N SER A 86 -6.23 -7.13 3.36
CA SER A 86 -6.13 -7.59 1.96
C SER A 86 -7.08 -6.78 1.05
N GLY A 87 -6.54 -6.21 -0.03
CA GLY A 87 -7.20 -5.22 -0.88
C GLY A 87 -6.70 -3.78 -0.66
N ILE A 88 -5.92 -3.51 0.41
CA ILE A 88 -5.28 -2.20 0.65
C ILE A 88 -4.31 -1.81 -0.47
N GLU A 89 -3.75 -2.78 -1.18
CA GLU A 89 -2.85 -2.58 -2.32
C GLU A 89 -3.47 -1.76 -3.46
N ASP A 90 -4.79 -1.79 -3.64
CA ASP A 90 -5.51 -1.01 -4.67
C ASP A 90 -5.83 0.44 -4.24
N PHE A 91 -5.61 0.80 -2.97
CA PHE A 91 -5.70 2.18 -2.48
C PHE A 91 -4.44 2.96 -2.91
N THR A 92 -4.30 3.15 -4.22
CA THR A 92 -3.06 3.64 -4.83
C THR A 92 -2.76 5.12 -4.57
N ALA A 93 -3.77 5.96 -4.28
CA ALA A 93 -3.59 7.35 -3.86
C ALA A 93 -3.20 7.54 -2.39
N LEU A 94 -3.21 6.47 -1.58
CA LEU A 94 -3.12 6.55 -0.12
C LEU A 94 -1.84 7.25 0.38
N VAL A 95 -2.02 8.30 1.17
CA VAL A 95 -1.02 9.15 1.81
C VAL A 95 -0.98 8.89 3.33
N GLY A 96 -2.12 8.69 3.97
CA GLY A 96 -2.24 8.40 5.40
C GLY A 96 -3.12 7.19 5.70
N LEU A 97 -2.64 6.29 6.55
CA LEU A 97 -3.37 5.09 7.01
C LEU A 97 -3.41 5.07 8.54
N TRP A 98 -4.62 5.02 9.11
CA TRP A 98 -4.87 4.88 10.55
C TRP A 98 -5.72 3.65 10.81
N VAL A 99 -5.08 2.57 11.26
CA VAL A 99 -5.72 1.26 11.51
C VAL A 99 -5.34 0.69 12.88
N SER A 100 -4.98 1.58 13.81
CA SER A 100 -4.64 1.22 15.19
C SER A 100 -5.82 0.57 15.91
N ARG A 101 -5.54 -0.27 16.92
CA ARG A 101 -6.58 -0.97 17.72
C ARG A 101 -7.44 -1.91 16.86
N ASN A 102 -6.77 -2.83 16.15
CA ASN A 102 -7.40 -3.90 15.38
C ASN A 102 -6.69 -5.24 15.67
N ASP A 103 -7.10 -6.32 15.01
CA ASP A 103 -6.59 -7.68 15.21
C ASP A 103 -5.58 -8.09 14.11
N LEU A 104 -4.94 -7.11 13.43
CA LEU A 104 -4.07 -7.36 12.29
C LEU A 104 -2.83 -8.16 12.70
N THR A 105 -2.60 -9.31 12.05
CA THR A 105 -1.43 -10.18 12.32
C THR A 105 -0.27 -9.98 11.35
N THR A 106 -0.56 -9.44 10.17
CA THR A 106 0.39 -9.07 9.11
C THR A 106 -0.15 -7.88 8.34
N LEU A 107 0.73 -6.96 7.91
CA LEU A 107 0.35 -5.86 7.03
C LEU A 107 1.41 -5.64 5.94
N ASP A 108 0.99 -5.67 4.69
CA ASP A 108 1.80 -5.32 3.52
C ASP A 108 1.29 -3.98 2.97
N LEU A 109 2.20 -3.01 2.83
CA LEU A 109 1.91 -1.68 2.30
C LEU A 109 2.76 -1.38 1.06
N THR A 110 3.45 -2.39 0.51
CA THR A 110 4.56 -2.17 -0.43
C THR A 110 4.13 -1.63 -1.79
N GLU A 111 2.84 -1.71 -2.14
CA GLU A 111 2.25 -1.07 -3.33
C GLU A 111 1.63 0.31 -3.07
N ASN A 112 1.41 0.72 -1.81
CA ASN A 112 0.90 2.06 -1.46
C ASN A 112 2.00 3.13 -1.58
N ARG A 113 2.59 3.30 -2.78
CA ARG A 113 3.81 4.10 -3.02
C ARG A 113 3.72 5.57 -2.61
N ASN A 114 2.51 6.12 -2.46
CA ASN A 114 2.25 7.49 -2.04
C ASN A 114 2.23 7.67 -0.50
N LEU A 115 2.29 6.57 0.27
CA LEU A 115 2.08 6.57 1.71
C LEU A 115 3.20 7.34 2.45
N LYS A 116 2.78 8.32 3.24
CA LYS A 116 3.62 9.14 4.11
C LYS A 116 3.46 8.78 5.57
N PHE A 117 2.29 8.33 6.00
CA PHE A 117 2.00 8.10 7.41
C PHE A 117 1.31 6.75 7.62
N ALA A 118 1.94 5.86 8.40
CA ALA A 118 1.38 4.57 8.79
C ALA A 118 1.18 4.54 10.32
N PHE A 119 -0.08 4.54 10.76
CA PHE A 119 -0.47 4.41 12.17
C PHE A 119 -1.17 3.06 12.35
N VAL A 120 -0.44 2.11 12.93
CA VAL A 120 -0.77 0.68 13.00
C VAL A 120 -0.55 0.10 14.41
N ALA A 121 -0.49 0.99 15.41
CA ALA A 121 -0.26 0.64 16.81
C ALA A 121 -1.41 -0.19 17.41
N ASP A 122 -1.19 -0.81 18.57
CA ASP A 122 -2.19 -1.63 19.27
C ASP A 122 -2.80 -2.72 18.35
N ASN A 123 -1.97 -3.55 17.76
CA ASN A 123 -2.35 -4.64 16.86
C ASN A 123 -1.58 -5.94 17.21
N ALA A 124 -1.75 -7.00 16.43
CA ALA A 124 -1.05 -8.28 16.60
C ALA A 124 0.08 -8.49 15.57
N LEU A 125 0.62 -7.41 14.97
CA LEU A 125 1.49 -7.51 13.79
C LEU A 125 2.78 -8.25 14.11
N THR A 126 2.98 -9.40 13.46
CA THR A 126 4.24 -10.14 13.44
C THR A 126 5.11 -9.77 12.23
N SER A 127 4.52 -9.14 11.21
CA SER A 127 5.18 -8.64 10.01
C SER A 127 4.52 -7.35 9.53
N LEU A 128 5.34 -6.35 9.21
CA LEU A 128 4.96 -5.08 8.60
C LEU A 128 5.93 -4.81 7.43
N LEU A 129 5.41 -4.77 6.19
CA LEU A 129 6.22 -4.59 4.99
C LEU A 129 6.05 -3.16 4.45
N VAL A 130 7.11 -2.36 4.63
CA VAL A 130 7.19 -0.95 4.21
C VAL A 130 8.36 -0.67 3.25
N ASN A 131 9.00 -1.73 2.72
CA ASN A 131 10.06 -1.58 1.72
C ASN A 131 9.56 -0.85 0.46
N GLN A 132 10.45 -0.14 -0.22
CA GLN A 132 10.18 0.69 -1.40
C GLN A 132 9.28 1.93 -1.16
N LEU A 133 8.78 2.16 0.06
CA LEU A 133 8.04 3.39 0.44
C LEU A 133 9.03 4.52 0.76
N THR A 134 9.71 5.02 -0.27
CA THR A 134 10.83 5.96 -0.14
C THR A 134 10.44 7.35 0.38
N ILE A 135 9.16 7.72 0.32
CA ILE A 135 8.63 8.98 0.85
C ILE A 135 7.93 8.84 2.21
N LEU A 136 8.00 7.67 2.85
CA LEU A 136 7.36 7.40 4.14
C LEU A 136 7.99 8.29 5.24
N GLU A 137 7.18 9.19 5.81
CA GLU A 137 7.60 10.19 6.78
C GLU A 137 7.40 9.70 8.23
N LYS A 138 6.38 8.86 8.48
CA LYS A 138 6.04 8.40 9.83
C LYS A 138 5.59 6.94 9.88
N ILE A 139 6.09 6.21 10.89
CA ILE A 139 5.57 4.92 11.33
C ILE A 139 5.26 5.02 12.84
N GLN A 140 4.04 4.66 13.23
CA GLN A 140 3.66 4.34 14.60
C GLN A 140 3.13 2.90 14.65
N ALA A 141 3.95 2.00 15.17
CA ALA A 141 3.65 0.57 15.28
C ALA A 141 3.89 0.06 16.71
N GLU A 142 3.67 0.92 17.71
CA GLU A 142 3.72 0.58 19.13
C GLU A 142 2.77 -0.58 19.48
N ASN A 143 3.06 -1.32 20.55
CA ASN A 143 2.20 -2.40 21.08
C ASN A 143 1.81 -3.43 20.01
N ASN A 144 2.81 -4.12 19.48
CA ASN A 144 2.68 -5.14 18.42
C ASN A 144 3.60 -6.35 18.72
N ALA A 145 3.75 -7.27 17.76
CA ALA A 145 4.55 -8.49 17.89
C ALA A 145 5.72 -8.58 16.87
N LEU A 146 6.21 -7.43 16.39
CA LEU A 146 7.23 -7.37 15.34
C LEU A 146 8.56 -7.92 15.87
N ALA A 147 9.03 -9.04 15.31
CA ALA A 147 10.35 -9.60 15.62
C ALA A 147 11.48 -8.99 14.77
N THR A 148 11.12 -8.44 13.60
CA THR A 148 12.02 -7.72 12.69
C THR A 148 11.25 -6.65 11.94
N LEU A 149 11.89 -5.52 11.63
CA LEU A 149 11.37 -4.53 10.69
C LEU A 149 12.52 -4.06 9.77
N ASN A 150 12.31 -4.12 8.44
CA ASN A 150 13.25 -3.53 7.49
C ASN A 150 12.76 -2.16 7.03
N ILE A 151 13.59 -1.14 7.28
CA ILE A 151 13.35 0.26 6.89
C ILE A 151 14.45 0.83 5.98
N SER A 152 15.21 -0.04 5.28
CA SER A 152 16.36 0.33 4.41
C SER A 152 16.06 1.45 3.41
N ASP A 153 14.82 1.48 2.92
CA ASP A 153 14.39 2.33 1.80
C ASP A 153 13.72 3.62 2.28
N ASN A 154 13.27 3.67 3.54
CA ASN A 154 12.43 4.72 4.12
C ASN A 154 13.27 5.92 4.61
N GLN A 155 14.15 6.42 3.75
CA GLN A 155 15.11 7.48 4.08
C GLN A 155 14.45 8.84 4.37
N ALA A 156 13.16 9.00 4.07
CA ALA A 156 12.34 10.17 4.40
C ALA A 156 11.77 10.17 5.83
N LEU A 157 12.00 9.11 6.62
CA LEU A 157 11.44 8.99 7.98
C LEU A 157 11.83 10.16 8.88
N GLN A 158 10.82 10.69 9.56
CA GLN A 158 10.89 11.78 10.54
C GLN A 158 10.48 11.31 11.93
N GLN A 159 9.55 10.36 12.02
CA GLN A 159 9.06 9.78 13.28
C GLN A 159 8.95 8.27 13.13
N LEU A 160 9.57 7.53 14.06
CA LEU A 160 9.57 6.06 14.07
C LEU A 160 9.31 5.57 15.50
N SER A 161 8.07 5.18 15.79
CA SER A 161 7.72 4.57 17.07
C SER A 161 7.53 3.07 16.92
N LEU A 162 8.27 2.30 17.72
CA LEU A 162 8.33 0.84 17.70
C LEU A 162 8.31 0.22 19.11
N ALA A 163 8.02 1.01 20.14
CA ALA A 163 8.00 0.57 21.53
C ALA A 163 6.98 -0.58 21.77
N SER A 164 7.25 -1.45 22.74
CA SER A 164 6.44 -2.66 23.04
C SER A 164 6.29 -3.59 21.83
N ASN A 165 7.42 -4.14 21.36
CA ASN A 165 7.48 -5.13 20.28
C ASN A 165 8.41 -6.30 20.66
N GLN A 166 8.85 -7.11 19.69
CA GLN A 166 9.75 -8.26 19.90
C GLN A 166 11.06 -8.12 19.10
N LEU A 167 11.46 -6.89 18.76
CA LEU A 167 12.63 -6.61 17.93
C LEU A 167 13.93 -6.96 18.69
N THR A 168 14.79 -7.77 18.07
CA THR A 168 16.12 -8.11 18.61
C THR A 168 17.26 -7.28 18.02
N ALA A 169 17.03 -6.64 16.87
CA ALA A 169 17.86 -5.60 16.29
C ALA A 169 17.00 -4.64 15.46
N ILE A 170 17.43 -3.38 15.34
CA ILE A 170 16.90 -2.39 14.40
C ILE A 170 18.04 -1.59 13.79
N ASN A 171 17.89 -1.18 12.52
CA ASN A 171 18.90 -0.41 11.80
C ASN A 171 18.29 0.88 11.24
N ILE A 172 18.80 2.02 11.73
CA ILE A 172 18.42 3.38 11.35
C ILE A 172 19.58 4.15 10.70
N SER A 173 20.72 3.49 10.43
CA SER A 173 21.93 4.11 9.87
C SER A 173 21.73 4.71 8.48
N ASN A 174 20.73 4.25 7.73
CA ASN A 174 20.31 4.80 6.43
C ASN A 174 19.61 6.16 6.54
N ILE A 175 19.04 6.51 7.70
CA ILE A 175 18.38 7.79 7.96
C ILE A 175 19.45 8.85 8.30
N THR A 176 20.23 9.20 7.28
CA THR A 176 21.49 9.97 7.42
C THR A 176 21.34 11.39 7.97
N ASN A 177 20.15 11.99 7.91
CA ASN A 177 19.87 13.30 8.49
C ASN A 177 19.30 13.17 9.91
N THR A 178 20.16 13.30 10.93
CA THR A 178 19.75 13.29 12.36
C THR A 178 18.70 14.36 12.70
N THR A 179 18.69 15.50 11.99
CA THR A 179 17.69 16.56 12.21
C THR A 179 16.31 16.25 11.63
N GLN A 180 16.22 15.22 10.77
CA GLN A 180 14.96 14.76 10.17
C GLN A 180 14.23 13.80 11.10
N LEU A 181 14.92 12.76 11.59
CA LEU A 181 14.38 11.76 12.54
C LEU A 181 14.25 12.37 13.94
N ASN A 182 13.28 13.28 14.06
CA ASN A 182 13.01 14.05 15.26
C ASN A 182 12.30 13.24 16.35
N THR A 183 11.77 12.05 16.06
CA THR A 183 11.21 11.14 17.06
C THR A 183 11.62 9.70 16.75
N PHE A 184 12.19 9.01 17.73
CA PHE A 184 12.48 7.58 17.68
C PHE A 184 12.22 6.98 19.07
N SER A 185 11.36 5.97 19.15
CA SER A 185 11.08 5.24 20.39
C SER A 185 11.12 3.73 20.13
N ILE A 186 11.81 3.00 21.00
CA ILE A 186 12.10 1.57 20.85
C ILE A 186 12.02 0.80 22.19
N GLU A 187 11.65 1.46 23.29
CA GLU A 187 11.52 0.87 24.63
C GLU A 187 10.64 -0.38 24.67
N ASN A 188 10.88 -1.27 25.63
CA ASN A 188 10.20 -2.56 25.80
C ASN A 188 10.35 -3.45 24.55
N ASN A 189 11.59 -3.61 24.07
CA ASN A 189 11.97 -4.59 23.05
C ASN A 189 13.12 -5.46 23.56
N PRO A 190 13.21 -6.75 23.16
CA PRO A 190 14.32 -7.65 23.51
C PRO A 190 15.57 -7.37 22.65
N LEU A 191 15.95 -6.10 22.54
CA LEU A 191 17.15 -5.65 21.86
C LEU A 191 18.41 -5.98 22.66
N GLU A 192 19.54 -6.08 21.94
CA GLU A 192 20.87 -5.86 22.52
C GLU A 192 21.55 -4.63 21.92
N CYS A 193 21.15 -4.19 20.72
CA CYS A 193 21.90 -3.23 19.92
C CYS A 193 21.05 -2.53 18.84
N ILE A 194 21.32 -1.23 18.60
CA ILE A 194 20.66 -0.36 17.63
C ILE A 194 21.72 0.13 16.62
N ILE A 195 21.59 -0.23 15.35
CA ILE A 195 22.57 0.12 14.31
C ILE A 195 22.35 1.56 13.84
N VAL A 196 23.36 2.39 14.04
CA VAL A 196 23.43 3.82 13.69
C VAL A 196 24.64 4.12 12.78
N ASN A 197 24.64 5.29 12.13
CA ASN A 197 25.81 5.80 11.39
C ASN A 197 26.73 6.67 12.28
N GLU A 198 27.92 7.00 11.79
CA GLU A 198 28.93 7.79 12.53
C GLU A 198 28.39 9.15 13.03
N SER A 199 27.57 9.84 12.22
CA SER A 199 26.97 11.13 12.59
C SER A 199 25.87 11.02 13.65
N GLN A 200 25.07 9.96 13.61
CA GLN A 200 24.10 9.64 14.66
C GLN A 200 24.82 9.31 15.98
N LEU A 201 25.84 8.44 15.93
CA LEU A 201 26.59 8.01 17.13
C LEU A 201 27.39 9.16 17.78
N ALA A 202 27.76 10.18 17.02
CA ALA A 202 28.46 11.36 17.53
C ALA A 202 27.56 12.39 18.24
N ASP A 203 26.26 12.42 17.92
CA ASP A 203 25.28 13.38 18.45
C ASP A 203 23.87 12.73 18.49
N ILE A 204 23.68 11.80 19.43
CA ILE A 204 22.41 11.10 19.64
C ILE A 204 21.34 12.12 20.11
N PRO A 205 20.22 12.30 19.39
CA PRO A 205 19.20 13.26 19.77
C PRO A 205 18.57 12.95 21.13
N ALA A 206 18.50 13.95 22.02
CA ALA A 206 18.07 13.79 23.41
C ALA A 206 16.58 13.40 23.60
N GLN A 207 15.80 13.37 22.52
CA GLN A 207 14.40 12.94 22.47
C GLN A 207 14.21 11.55 21.80
N TRP A 208 15.31 10.85 21.49
CA TRP A 208 15.26 9.42 21.18
C TRP A 208 15.21 8.59 22.47
N THR A 209 14.34 7.59 22.52
CA THR A 209 14.10 6.77 23.70
C THR A 209 14.30 5.28 23.37
N LYS A 210 14.83 4.54 24.35
CA LYS A 210 15.28 3.13 24.29
C LYS A 210 15.30 2.55 25.71
N ASP A 211 15.42 1.24 25.88
CA ASP A 211 15.62 0.66 27.22
C ASP A 211 17.05 0.95 27.73
N ASP A 212 17.31 0.97 29.03
CA ASP A 212 18.61 1.41 29.59
C ASP A 212 19.78 0.53 29.09
N GLU A 213 19.54 -0.77 28.97
CA GLU A 213 20.46 -1.81 28.53
C GLU A 213 20.92 -1.69 27.06
N ASP A 214 20.08 -1.11 26.18
CA ASP A 214 20.33 -1.02 24.73
C ASP A 214 21.60 -0.21 24.39
N VAL A 215 22.38 -0.61 23.38
CA VAL A 215 23.51 0.23 22.89
C VAL A 215 23.32 0.69 21.46
N TYR A 216 23.60 1.98 21.21
CA TYR A 216 23.81 2.51 19.87
C TYR A 216 25.21 2.12 19.38
N ALA A 217 25.32 1.46 18.23
CA ALA A 217 26.59 1.04 17.65
C ALA A 217 26.61 1.16 16.12
N LEU A 218 27.80 1.14 15.52
CA LEU A 218 27.94 1.10 14.05
C LEU A 218 27.71 -0.30 13.47
N ASP A 219 27.79 -1.33 14.31
CA ASP A 219 27.61 -2.74 13.98
C ASP A 219 27.32 -3.54 15.27
N CYS A 220 26.66 -4.69 15.16
CA CYS A 220 26.23 -5.53 16.28
C CYS A 220 26.79 -6.97 16.11
N ASN A 221 28.03 -7.20 16.57
CA ASN A 221 28.75 -8.49 16.50
C ASN A 221 29.06 -9.07 17.89
#